data_AF-A0A1V4PRI5-F1
#
_entry.id   AF-A0A1V4PRI5-F1
#
_cell.length_a   1.000
_cell.length_b   1.000
_cell.length_c   1.000
_cell.angle_alpha   90.00
_cell.angle_beta   90.00
_cell.angle_gamma   90.00
#
_symmetry.space_group_name_H-M   'P 1'
#
loop_
_entity.id
_entity.type
_entity.pdbx_description
1 polymer ?
#
loop_
_entity_poly.entity_id
_entity_poly.type
_entity_poly.pdbx_seq_one_letter_code
_entity_poly.pdbx_strand_id
1 'polypeptide(L)'
;MSEEGAAPKSRRRSRQSNVSGGRQVVHKVKVSPERERRLQEGAQDARVTVSRLMVKGTLADQIGQTATARHDLAVELFGAFRLLASIANNVTQIAKATNPDGEWQEDCAATLTAIRRTGQRVRAVLEAQAST
;
A
#
# COMPACT_ATOMS: atom_id res chain seq x y z
N MET A 1 -36.25 -27.84 26.37
CA MET A 1 -35.54 -26.86 27.20
C MET A 1 -34.13 -26.74 26.67
N SER A 2 -33.63 -25.50 26.67
CA SER A 2 -32.24 -25.02 26.80
C SER A 2 -31.06 -25.98 26.62
N GLU A 3 -29.98 -25.52 25.97
CA GLU A 3 -28.77 -24.99 26.64
C GLU A 3 -27.69 -24.54 25.63
N GLU A 4 -26.97 -23.50 26.06
CA GLU A 4 -25.58 -23.10 25.81
C GLU A 4 -24.62 -24.14 25.17
N GLY A 5 -23.57 -23.68 24.46
CA GLY A 5 -22.32 -24.48 24.47
C GLY A 5 -21.28 -24.36 23.34
N ALA A 6 -20.78 -23.14 23.08
CA ALA A 6 -19.38 -22.85 22.70
C ALA A 6 -18.76 -23.22 21.31
N ALA A 7 -17.92 -22.27 20.83
CA ALA A 7 -16.74 -22.33 19.91
C ALA A 7 -16.95 -22.42 18.36
N PRO A 8 -16.10 -21.82 17.45
CA PRO A 8 -14.61 -21.69 17.48
C PRO A 8 -13.97 -20.35 16.98
N LYS A 9 -12.62 -20.26 17.06
CA LYS A 9 -11.73 -19.17 16.55
C LYS A 9 -11.88 -18.95 15.02
N SER A 10 -12.22 -17.74 14.58
CA SER A 10 -12.53 -17.48 13.16
C SER A 10 -11.27 -17.35 12.28
N ARG A 11 -11.13 -18.25 11.29
CA ARG A 11 -10.18 -18.10 10.18
C ARG A 11 -10.62 -16.90 9.34
N ARG A 12 -9.76 -15.86 9.23
CA ARG A 12 -10.00 -14.68 8.36
C ARG A 12 -10.32 -15.18 6.94
N ARG A 13 -11.58 -15.01 6.52
CA ARG A 13 -12.10 -15.65 5.31
C ARG A 13 -11.51 -14.94 4.07
N SER A 14 -10.68 -15.64 3.29
CA SER A 14 -10.15 -15.14 2.00
C SER A 14 -11.22 -15.11 0.88
N ARG A 15 -12.42 -15.64 1.16
CA ARG A 15 -13.55 -15.74 0.22
C ARG A 15 -14.55 -14.60 0.47
N GLN A 16 -15.15 -14.08 -0.61
CA GLN A 16 -16.22 -13.07 -0.54
C GLN A 16 -17.42 -13.55 0.29
N SER A 17 -18.20 -12.59 0.80
CA SER A 17 -19.50 -12.87 1.40
C SER A 17 -20.42 -13.58 0.40
N ASN A 18 -21.18 -14.54 0.93
CA ASN A 18 -22.28 -15.15 0.20
C ASN A 18 -23.40 -14.12 0.07
N VAL A 19 -24.06 -14.08 -1.08
CA VAL A 19 -25.19 -13.19 -1.35
C VAL A 19 -26.47 -14.02 -1.34
N SER A 20 -27.52 -13.54 -0.66
CA SER A 20 -28.83 -14.20 -0.64
C SER A 20 -29.39 -14.29 -2.06
N GLY A 21 -29.79 -15.49 -2.48
CA GLY A 21 -30.19 -15.76 -3.87
C GLY A 21 -29.03 -16.01 -4.83
N GLY A 22 -27.78 -15.97 -4.38
CA GLY A 22 -26.59 -16.26 -5.19
C GLY A 22 -26.25 -15.17 -6.21
N ARG A 23 -25.17 -15.39 -6.98
CA ARG A 23 -24.79 -14.52 -8.09
C ARG A 23 -25.32 -15.14 -9.37
N GLN A 24 -26.45 -14.61 -9.85
CA GLN A 24 -27.17 -15.17 -10.99
C GLN A 24 -26.67 -14.65 -12.34
N VAL A 25 -25.98 -13.51 -12.35
CA VAL A 25 -25.47 -12.89 -13.58
C VAL A 25 -24.10 -13.47 -13.92
N VAL A 26 -23.98 -14.02 -15.13
CA VAL A 26 -22.73 -14.56 -15.67
C VAL A 26 -22.32 -13.75 -16.89
N HIS A 27 -21.09 -13.28 -16.89
CA HIS A 27 -20.48 -12.63 -18.06
C HIS A 27 -19.52 -13.60 -18.73
N LYS A 28 -19.79 -13.94 -19.99
CA LYS A 28 -18.90 -14.76 -20.81
C LYS A 28 -17.96 -13.85 -21.60
N VAL A 29 -16.66 -13.95 -21.31
CA VAL A 29 -15.62 -13.14 -21.97
C VAL A 29 -14.78 -14.05 -22.85
N LYS A 30 -14.63 -13.68 -24.13
CA LYS A 30 -13.69 -14.34 -25.04
C LYS A 30 -12.35 -13.60 -24.98
N VAL A 31 -11.27 -14.34 -24.76
CA VAL A 31 -9.90 -13.81 -24.70
C VAL A 31 -9.01 -14.55 -25.70
N SER A 32 -8.00 -13.87 -26.22
CA SER A 32 -6.95 -14.53 -26.99
C SER A 32 -6.05 -15.37 -26.06
N PRO A 33 -5.31 -16.37 -26.58
CA PRO A 33 -4.43 -17.21 -25.76
C PRO A 33 -3.39 -16.41 -24.97
N GLU A 34 -2.86 -15.34 -25.57
CA GLU A 34 -1.88 -14.46 -24.90
C GLU A 34 -2.48 -13.71 -23.70
N ARG A 35 -3.71 -13.21 -23.84
CA ARG A 35 -4.41 -12.51 -22.76
C ARG A 35 -4.80 -13.47 -21.64
N GLU A 36 -5.19 -14.69 -21.98
CA GLU A 36 -5.46 -15.74 -21.01
C GLU A 36 -4.23 -16.05 -20.16
N ARG A 37 -3.05 -16.18 -20.78
CA ARG A 37 -1.78 -16.39 -20.07
C ARG A 37 -1.52 -15.31 -19.01
N ARG A 38 -1.66 -14.02 -19.38
CA ARG A 38 -1.47 -12.89 -18.46
C ARG A 38 -2.50 -12.88 -17.32
N LEU A 39 -3.76 -13.23 -17.63
CA LEU A 39 -4.81 -13.33 -16.62
C LEU A 39 -4.53 -14.46 -15.63
N GLN A 40 -4.02 -15.59 -16.10
CA GLN A 40 -3.64 -16.73 -15.26
C GLN A 40 -2.47 -16.37 -14.34
N GLU A 41 -1.42 -15.74 -14.87
CA GLU A 41 -0.28 -15.25 -14.07
C GLU A 41 -0.75 -14.29 -12.97
N GLY A 42 -1.48 -13.22 -13.34
CA GLY A 42 -1.98 -12.26 -12.36
C GLY A 42 -2.94 -12.87 -11.33
N ALA A 43 -3.70 -13.90 -11.73
CA ALA A 43 -4.59 -14.63 -10.83
C ALA A 43 -3.80 -15.52 -9.86
N GLN A 44 -2.71 -16.15 -10.33
CA GLN A 44 -1.81 -16.95 -9.52
C GLN A 44 -1.08 -16.09 -8.49
N ASP A 45 -0.51 -14.96 -8.91
CA ASP A 45 0.19 -14.01 -8.03
C ASP A 45 -0.74 -13.48 -6.94
N ALA A 46 -1.96 -13.09 -7.32
CA ALA A 46 -2.98 -12.62 -6.38
C ALA A 46 -3.70 -13.75 -5.63
N ARG A 47 -3.39 -15.02 -5.92
CA ARG A 47 -4.00 -16.24 -5.35
C ARG A 47 -5.54 -16.24 -5.42
N VAL A 48 -6.10 -15.78 -6.55
CA VAL A 48 -7.54 -15.74 -6.83
C VAL A 48 -7.86 -16.39 -8.18
N THR A 49 -9.13 -16.55 -8.52
CA THR A 49 -9.52 -17.00 -9.86
C THR A 49 -9.46 -15.84 -10.86
N VAL A 50 -9.28 -16.15 -12.15
CA VAL A 50 -9.28 -15.15 -13.24
C VAL A 50 -10.53 -14.28 -13.23
N SER A 51 -11.73 -14.89 -13.12
CA SER A 51 -12.98 -14.13 -13.06
C SER A 51 -13.03 -13.20 -11.83
N ARG A 52 -12.49 -13.65 -10.69
CA ARG A 52 -12.41 -12.84 -9.48
C ARG A 52 -11.44 -11.67 -9.65
N LEU A 53 -10.30 -11.90 -10.30
CA LEU A 53 -9.32 -10.87 -10.63
C LEU A 53 -9.95 -9.79 -11.51
N MET A 54 -10.66 -10.18 -12.57
CA MET A 54 -11.30 -9.24 -13.49
C MET A 54 -12.36 -8.37 -12.79
N VAL A 55 -13.29 -8.99 -12.05
CA VAL A 55 -14.33 -8.26 -11.31
C VAL A 55 -13.72 -7.37 -10.22
N LYS A 56 -12.67 -7.84 -9.54
CA LYS A 56 -11.98 -7.05 -8.51
C LYS A 56 -11.27 -5.86 -9.13
N GLY A 57 -10.58 -6.03 -10.26
CA GLY A 57 -9.89 -4.94 -10.95
C GLY A 57 -10.85 -3.87 -11.45
N THR A 58 -11.95 -4.26 -12.08
CA THR A 58 -12.93 -3.30 -12.63
C THR A 58 -13.73 -2.56 -11.57
N LEU A 59 -14.03 -3.20 -10.43
CA LEU A 59 -14.77 -2.56 -9.33
C LEU A 59 -13.86 -1.81 -8.35
N ALA A 60 -12.60 -2.21 -8.18
CA ALA A 60 -11.65 -1.47 -7.35
C ALA A 60 -11.29 -0.11 -7.97
N ASP A 61 -11.32 -0.01 -9.30
CA ASP A 61 -11.12 1.24 -10.03
C ASP A 61 -12.28 2.23 -9.82
N GLN A 62 -13.50 1.73 -9.55
CA GLN A 62 -14.68 2.54 -9.25
C GLN A 62 -14.85 2.86 -7.75
N ILE A 63 -14.21 2.09 -6.85
CA ILE A 63 -14.41 2.18 -5.39
C ILE A 63 -13.13 2.64 -4.64
N GLY A 64 -11.99 2.79 -5.32
CA GLY A 64 -10.73 3.22 -4.72
C GLY A 64 -9.76 2.07 -4.45
N GLN A 65 -8.70 2.01 -5.27
CA GLN A 65 -7.42 1.30 -5.19
C GLN A 65 -7.38 -0.19 -4.74
N THR A 66 -6.75 -1.01 -5.59
CA THR A 66 -6.40 -2.41 -5.29
C THR A 66 -5.30 -2.52 -4.22
N ALA A 67 -5.23 -3.64 -3.51
CA ALA A 67 -4.24 -3.88 -2.44
C ALA A 67 -2.78 -3.85 -2.94
N THR A 68 -2.54 -4.14 -4.22
CA THR A 68 -1.21 -4.02 -4.85
C THR A 68 -0.82 -2.56 -5.04
N ALA A 69 -1.75 -1.71 -5.52
CA ALA A 69 -1.50 -0.27 -5.65
C ALA A 69 -1.17 0.40 -4.31
N ARG A 70 -1.81 -0.04 -3.21
CA ARG A 70 -1.47 0.40 -1.85
C ARG A 70 -0.09 -0.04 -1.40
N HIS A 71 0.30 -1.26 -1.74
CA HIS A 71 1.64 -1.78 -1.45
C HIS A 71 2.70 -0.98 -2.21
N ASP A 72 2.51 -0.75 -3.50
CA ASP A 72 3.48 -0.04 -4.35
C ASP A 72 3.63 1.42 -3.94
N LEU A 73 2.51 2.08 -3.61
CA LEU A 73 2.52 3.42 -3.04
C LEU A 73 3.28 3.47 -1.70
N ALA A 74 3.10 2.47 -0.83
CA ALA A 74 3.83 2.40 0.42
C ALA A 74 5.34 2.23 0.19
N VAL A 75 5.74 1.37 -0.77
CA VAL A 75 7.15 1.19 -1.16
C VAL A 75 7.77 2.49 -1.64
N GLU A 76 7.07 3.25 -2.49
CA GLU A 76 7.54 4.53 -3.01
C GLU A 76 7.71 5.58 -1.89
N LEU A 77 6.74 5.66 -0.97
CA LEU A 77 6.80 6.56 0.19
C LEU A 77 7.95 6.18 1.16
N PHE A 78 8.23 4.89 1.36
CA PHE A 78 9.43 4.46 2.09
C PHE A 78 10.72 4.85 1.37
N GLY A 79 10.76 4.80 0.04
CA GLY A 79 11.87 5.30 -0.77
C GLY A 79 12.12 6.79 -0.55
N ALA A 80 11.07 7.60 -0.61
CA ALA A 80 11.15 9.04 -0.33
C ALA A 80 11.67 9.34 1.09
N PHE A 81 11.24 8.55 2.09
CA PHE A 81 11.73 8.69 3.47
C PHE A 81 13.23 8.42 3.60
N ARG A 82 13.75 7.41 2.89
CA ARG A 82 15.19 7.10 2.88
C ARG A 82 16.00 8.21 2.19
N LEU A 83 15.48 8.79 1.11
CA LEU A 83 16.12 9.93 0.44
C LEU A 83 16.19 11.15 1.37
N LEU A 84 15.12 11.47 2.09
CA LEU A 84 15.11 12.54 3.09
C LEU A 84 16.15 12.30 4.20
N ALA A 85 16.30 11.06 4.67
CA ALA A 85 17.33 10.71 5.66
C ALA A 85 18.75 10.88 5.11
N SER A 86 18.98 10.52 3.84
CA SER A 86 20.27 10.75 3.16
C SER A 86 20.58 12.25 3.06
N ILE A 87 19.62 13.07 2.66
CA ILE A 87 19.79 14.52 2.56
C ILE A 87 20.10 15.12 3.95
N ALA A 88 19.40 14.69 5.00
CA ALA A 88 19.69 15.15 6.36
C ALA A 88 21.12 14.83 6.80
N ASN A 89 21.61 13.64 6.46
CA ASN A 89 23.00 13.25 6.73
C ASN A 89 23.99 14.12 5.96
N ASN A 90 23.72 14.40 4.68
CA ASN A 90 24.56 15.26 3.85
C ASN A 90 24.63 16.68 4.41
N VAL A 91 23.50 17.26 4.81
CA VAL A 91 23.44 18.60 5.45
C VAL A 91 24.24 18.60 6.76
N THR A 92 24.11 17.55 7.56
CA THR A 92 24.87 17.40 8.81
C THR A 92 26.38 17.30 8.55
N GLN A 93 26.79 16.62 7.47
CA GLN A 93 28.20 16.51 7.07
C GLN A 93 28.75 17.84 6.56
N ILE A 94 27.98 18.56 5.72
CA ILE A 94 28.35 19.89 5.23
C ILE A 94 28.54 20.82 6.43
N ALA A 95 27.59 20.87 7.36
CA ALA A 95 27.68 21.71 8.55
C ALA A 95 28.95 21.44 9.39
N LYS A 96 29.34 20.17 9.54
CA LYS A 96 30.59 19.79 10.25
C LYS A 96 31.85 20.15 9.48
N ALA A 97 31.83 20.06 8.15
CA ALA A 97 32.97 20.38 7.30
C ALA A 97 33.17 21.88 7.15
N THR A 98 32.09 22.66 7.15
CA THR A 98 32.12 24.12 6.98
C THR A 98 32.17 24.89 8.29
N ASN A 99 31.87 24.27 9.43
CA ASN A 99 31.97 24.94 10.73
C ASN A 99 32.73 24.11 11.79
N PRO A 100 34.08 24.22 11.82
CA PRO A 100 34.92 23.53 12.80
C PRO A 100 34.67 23.97 14.25
N ASP A 101 34.19 25.20 14.46
CA ASP A 101 34.00 25.83 15.77
C ASP A 101 32.63 25.53 16.42
N GLY A 102 31.73 24.84 15.70
CA GLY A 102 30.54 24.20 16.27
C GLY A 102 29.23 24.99 16.23
N GLU A 103 29.20 26.21 15.67
CA GLU A 103 27.92 26.91 15.46
C GLU A 103 27.16 26.36 14.23
N TRP A 104 25.84 26.30 14.27
CA TRP A 104 25.06 25.82 13.13
C TRP A 104 24.78 26.98 12.18
N GLN A 105 25.17 26.85 10.90
CA GLN A 105 24.76 27.80 9.86
C GLN A 105 23.22 27.81 9.77
N GLU A 106 22.61 29.01 9.78
CA GLU A 106 21.16 29.21 9.83
C GLU A 106 20.43 28.43 8.71
N ASP A 107 21.03 28.38 7.52
CA ASP A 107 20.54 27.62 6.36
C ASP A 107 20.50 26.10 6.59
N CYS A 108 21.45 25.54 7.35
CA CYS A 108 21.46 24.12 7.70
C CYS A 108 20.32 23.79 8.67
N ALA A 109 20.08 24.67 9.66
CA ALA A 109 18.98 24.51 10.62
C ALA A 109 17.61 24.62 9.93
N ALA A 110 17.45 25.58 9.01
CA ALA A 110 16.25 25.73 8.19
C ALA A 110 16.01 24.48 7.31
N THR A 111 17.06 23.97 6.68
CA THR A 111 16.98 22.76 5.83
C THR A 111 16.59 21.53 6.64
N LEU A 112 17.20 21.31 7.81
CA LEU A 112 16.83 20.19 8.69
C LEU A 112 15.39 20.30 9.19
N THR A 113 14.90 21.52 9.46
CA THR A 113 13.51 21.76 9.83
C THR A 113 12.54 21.40 8.69
N ALA A 114 12.86 21.80 7.46
CA ALA A 114 12.08 21.46 6.26
C ALA A 114 12.06 19.94 6.00
N ILE A 115 13.19 19.25 6.20
CA ILE A 115 13.28 17.79 6.09
C ILE A 115 12.40 17.11 7.15
N ARG A 116 12.45 17.56 8.40
CA ARG A 116 11.60 17.00 9.48
C ARG A 116 10.11 17.18 9.15
N ARG A 117 9.69 18.37 8.72
CA ARG A 117 8.30 18.64 8.30
C ARG A 117 7.88 17.74 7.14
N THR A 118 8.74 17.56 6.14
CA THR A 118 8.45 16.73 4.97
C THR A 118 8.35 15.25 5.36
N GLY A 119 9.27 14.76 6.21
CA GLY A 119 9.22 13.40 6.76
C GLY A 119 7.96 13.13 7.58
N GLN A 120 7.48 14.11 8.36
CA GLN A 120 6.21 14.02 9.07
C GLN A 120 5.02 13.92 8.12
N ARG A 121 5.00 14.68 7.01
CA ARG A 121 3.94 14.59 6.00
C ARG A 121 3.93 13.23 5.31
N VAL A 122 5.09 12.71 4.92
CA VAL A 122 5.22 11.36 4.31
C VAL A 122 4.73 10.29 5.27
N ARG A 123 5.09 10.39 6.56
CA ARG A 123 4.61 9.47 7.61
C ARG A 123 3.09 9.51 7.75
N ALA A 124 2.49 10.71 7.79
CA ALA A 124 1.04 10.86 7.91
C ALA A 124 0.30 10.24 6.71
N VAL A 125 0.84 10.36 5.49
CA VAL A 125 0.28 9.70 4.30
C VAL A 125 0.39 8.17 4.42
N LEU A 126 1.55 7.65 4.84
CA LEU A 126 1.74 6.21 5.09
C LEU A 126 0.75 5.67 6.13
N GLU A 127 0.55 6.38 7.24
CA GLU A 127 -0.40 6.00 8.30
C GLU A 127 -1.86 6.03 7.80
N ALA A 128 -2.22 7.01 6.96
CA ALA A 128 -3.54 7.09 6.33
C ALA A 128 -3.79 5.93 5.35
N GLN A 129 -2.77 5.51 4.60
CA GLN A 129 -2.84 4.33 3.72
C GLN A 129 -2.94 3.01 4.50
N ALA A 130 -2.33 2.93 5.69
CA ALA A 130 -2.42 1.75 6.56
C ALA A 130 -3.78 1.63 7.27
N SER A 131 -4.50 2.75 7.43
CA SER A 131 -5.77 2.83 8.18
C SER A 131 -7.02 2.61 7.32
N THR A 132 -6.87 2.29 6.02
CA THR A 132 -7.96 2.07 5.04
C THR A 132 -7.93 0.66 4.42
#